data_AF-A0A7V8A4A1-F1
#
_entry.id   AF-A0A7V8A4A1-F1
#
_cell.length_a   1.000
_cell.length_b   1.000
_cell.length_c   1.000
_cell.angle_alpha   90.00
_cell.angle_beta   90.00
_cell.angle_gamma   90.00
#
_symmetry.space_group_name_H-M   'P 1'
#
loop_
_entity.id
_entity.type
_entity.pdbx_description
1 polymer ?
#
loop_
_entity_poly.entity_id
_entity_poly.type
_entity_poly.pdbx_seq_one_letter_code
_entity_poly.pdbx_strand_id
1 'polypeptide(L)'
;NANGRILVLREPLGVVAAITPWNFPAAMITRKLAPALAAGCAVVCKPAGETPLSAFALGELANRAGVPAGVLNIINGNSAQIGEVWCASPIVRGLSFTGSTEIGKLLMRQCADTVKKLALELGGNAAFLVFDDADLEAAAEGVMASKFRNTGQTCVCANRILVQAKIHDEFVAILGRKISALKVADGLESGATQGRTYSGRDFKRRVYCNWRQNPRKRRQFL
;
A
#
# COMPACT_ATOMS: atom_id res chain seq x y z
N ASN A 1 -41.50 7.45 -23.91
CA ASN A 1 -41.89 8.86 -23.73
C ASN A 1 -40.93 9.77 -24.48
N ALA A 2 -41.35 10.34 -25.62
CA ALA A 2 -40.49 11.12 -26.53
C ALA A 2 -40.13 12.54 -26.03
N ASN A 3 -40.69 12.97 -24.89
CA ASN A 3 -40.47 14.31 -24.29
C ASN A 3 -39.81 14.28 -22.89
N GLY A 4 -39.21 13.17 -22.47
CA GLY A 4 -38.54 13.07 -21.17
C GLY A 4 -37.12 13.63 -21.23
N ARG A 5 -36.77 14.60 -20.36
CA ARG A 5 -35.37 14.98 -20.11
C ARG A 5 -34.82 14.15 -18.96
N ILE A 6 -33.69 13.48 -19.18
CA ILE A 6 -32.98 12.72 -18.14
C ILE A 6 -31.81 13.57 -17.64
N LEU A 7 -31.78 13.83 -16.34
CA LEU A 7 -30.67 14.50 -15.65
C LEU A 7 -30.01 13.52 -14.68
N VAL A 8 -28.67 13.50 -14.64
CA VAL A 8 -27.90 12.70 -13.68
C VAL A 8 -26.97 13.64 -12.92
N LEU A 9 -27.10 13.65 -11.59
CA LEU A 9 -26.24 14.40 -10.67
C LEU A 9 -25.36 13.44 -9.87
N ARG A 10 -24.22 13.93 -9.39
CA ARG A 10 -23.30 13.19 -8.51
C ARG A 10 -23.20 13.92 -7.18
N GLU A 11 -23.54 13.23 -6.10
CA GLU A 11 -23.60 13.77 -4.74
C GLU A 11 -22.61 13.03 -3.83
N PRO A 12 -22.19 13.66 -2.70
CA PRO A 12 -21.36 13.00 -1.70
C PRO A 12 -22.03 11.74 -1.17
N LEU A 13 -21.19 10.74 -0.82
CA LEU A 13 -21.67 9.50 -0.23
C LEU A 13 -22.16 9.70 1.23
N GLY A 14 -21.71 10.77 1.90
CA GLY A 14 -21.92 11.01 3.32
C GLY A 14 -20.65 10.73 4.14
N VAL A 15 -20.76 10.03 5.26
CA VAL A 15 -19.61 9.68 6.10
C VAL A 15 -18.86 8.47 5.52
N VAL A 16 -17.54 8.59 5.37
CA VAL A 16 -16.68 7.52 4.86
C VAL A 16 -15.58 7.14 5.84
N ALA A 17 -15.34 5.85 5.97
CA ALA A 17 -14.24 5.30 6.75
C ALA A 17 -13.01 5.05 5.88
N ALA A 18 -11.84 5.45 6.34
CA ALA A 18 -10.55 5.20 5.70
C ALA A 18 -9.64 4.40 6.64
N ILE A 19 -9.16 3.25 6.19
CA ILE A 19 -8.18 2.44 6.92
C ILE A 19 -6.92 2.31 6.06
N THR A 20 -5.77 2.75 6.57
CA THR A 20 -4.52 2.86 5.79
C THR A 20 -3.36 2.05 6.38
N PRO A 21 -2.46 1.52 5.53
CA PRO A 21 -1.31 0.71 5.95
C PRO A 21 -0.13 1.60 6.38
N TRP A 22 0.92 0.95 6.86
CA TRP A 22 2.14 1.59 7.36
C TRP A 22 3.16 1.96 6.28
N ASN A 23 3.11 1.35 5.10
CA ASN A 23 4.20 1.41 4.13
C ASN A 23 4.34 2.77 3.43
N PHE A 24 3.26 3.52 3.27
CA PHE A 24 3.26 4.90 2.79
C PHE A 24 2.31 5.74 3.64
N PRO A 25 2.73 6.14 4.85
CA PRO A 25 1.83 6.63 5.89
C PRO A 25 1.24 8.01 5.58
N ALA A 26 1.85 8.79 4.68
CA ALA A 26 1.25 10.02 4.17
C ALA A 26 0.41 9.77 2.90
N ALA A 27 0.99 9.12 1.89
CA ALA A 27 0.36 8.99 0.58
C ALA A 27 -0.90 8.13 0.58
N MET A 28 -0.97 7.07 1.39
CA MET A 28 -2.19 6.24 1.47
C MET A 28 -3.35 6.99 2.13
N ILE A 29 -3.04 7.89 3.07
CA ILE A 29 -4.02 8.75 3.72
C ILE A 29 -4.54 9.78 2.71
N THR A 30 -3.65 10.56 2.09
CA THR A 30 -4.08 11.63 1.17
C THR A 30 -4.83 11.08 -0.04
N ARG A 31 -4.46 9.91 -0.57
CA ARG A 31 -5.22 9.21 -1.65
C ARG A 31 -6.67 8.87 -1.28
N LYS A 32 -7.01 8.77 0.01
CA LYS A 32 -8.37 8.51 0.47
C LYS A 32 -9.08 9.79 0.90
N LEU A 33 -8.39 10.63 1.68
CA LEU A 33 -8.97 11.84 2.27
C LEU A 33 -9.23 12.91 1.21
N ALA A 34 -8.28 13.17 0.31
CA ALA A 34 -8.41 14.24 -0.69
C ALA A 34 -9.65 14.08 -1.59
N PRO A 35 -9.88 12.93 -2.26
CA PRO A 35 -11.08 12.77 -3.08
C PRO A 35 -12.38 12.73 -2.25
N ALA A 36 -12.34 12.21 -1.02
CA ALA A 36 -13.53 12.19 -0.16
C ALA A 36 -13.95 13.60 0.25
N LEU A 37 -13.01 14.40 0.74
CA LEU A 37 -13.26 15.80 1.13
C LEU A 37 -13.68 16.64 -0.08
N ALA A 38 -13.01 16.48 -1.22
CA ALA A 38 -13.36 17.19 -2.45
C ALA A 38 -14.78 16.86 -2.95
N ALA A 39 -15.25 15.64 -2.73
CA ALA A 39 -16.61 15.22 -3.07
C ALA A 39 -17.66 15.74 -2.07
N GLY A 40 -17.26 16.33 -0.94
CA GLY A 40 -18.15 16.79 0.13
C GLY A 40 -18.46 15.73 1.19
N CYS A 41 -17.66 14.66 1.30
CA CYS A 41 -17.81 13.65 2.34
C CYS A 41 -17.09 14.07 3.64
N ALA A 42 -17.63 13.64 4.78
CA ALA A 42 -16.88 13.62 6.05
C ALA A 42 -16.12 12.30 6.19
N VAL A 43 -14.95 12.32 6.82
CA VAL A 43 -14.01 11.20 6.89
C VAL A 43 -13.66 10.84 8.33
N VAL A 44 -13.75 9.54 8.66
CA VAL A 44 -13.11 8.94 9.83
C VAL A 44 -11.93 8.08 9.35
N CYS A 45 -10.72 8.36 9.82
CA CYS A 45 -9.50 7.77 9.32
C CYS A 45 -8.75 7.03 10.43
N LYS A 46 -8.43 5.75 10.20
CA LYS A 46 -7.61 4.92 11.08
C LYS A 46 -6.30 4.58 10.38
N PRO A 47 -5.19 5.24 10.73
CA PRO A 47 -3.87 4.87 10.22
C PRO A 47 -3.38 3.56 10.88
N ALA A 48 -2.34 2.96 10.30
CA ALA A 48 -1.64 1.85 10.93
C ALA A 48 -1.03 2.30 12.27
N GLY A 49 -1.10 1.44 13.28
CA GLY A 49 -0.63 1.75 14.63
C GLY A 49 0.89 1.93 14.72
N GLU A 50 1.62 1.38 13.75
CA GLU A 50 3.07 1.46 13.61
C GLU A 50 3.53 2.82 13.08
N THR A 51 2.69 3.54 12.33
CA THR A 51 3.06 4.81 11.67
C THR A 51 1.97 5.89 11.80
N PRO A 52 1.44 6.18 13.00
CA PRO A 52 0.31 7.11 13.16
C PRO A 52 0.74 8.57 13.07
N LEU A 53 2.02 8.89 13.32
CA LEU A 53 2.50 10.26 13.47
C LEU A 53 2.32 11.10 12.19
N SER A 54 2.55 10.52 11.01
CA SER A 54 2.30 11.23 9.74
C SER A 54 0.82 11.56 9.54
N ALA A 55 -0.09 10.70 10.03
CA ALA A 55 -1.52 10.95 9.98
C ALA A 55 -1.90 12.15 10.87
N PHE A 56 -1.38 12.18 12.10
CA PHE A 56 -1.65 13.28 13.01
C PHE A 56 -1.08 14.61 12.52
N ALA A 57 0.12 14.61 11.92
CA ALA A 57 0.68 15.79 11.28
C ALA A 57 -0.20 16.28 10.12
N LEU A 58 -0.74 15.38 9.29
CA LEU A 58 -1.69 15.75 8.23
C LEU A 58 -3.01 16.27 8.80
N GLY A 59 -3.50 15.71 9.91
CA GLY A 59 -4.70 16.20 10.61
C GLY A 59 -4.52 17.63 11.13
N GLU A 60 -3.36 17.93 11.73
CA GLU A 60 -3.01 19.28 12.18
C GLU A 60 -2.94 20.26 11.01
N LEU A 61 -2.31 19.87 9.90
CA LEU A 61 -2.28 20.70 8.69
C LEU A 61 -3.68 20.93 8.09
N ALA A 62 -4.56 19.93 8.14
CA ALA A 62 -5.95 20.07 7.69
C ALA A 62 -6.75 21.04 8.58
N ASN A 63 -6.55 20.97 9.90
CA ASN A 63 -7.13 21.92 10.84
C ASN A 63 -6.67 23.37 10.53
N ARG A 64 -5.36 23.56 10.34
CA ARG A 64 -4.78 24.87 9.96
C ARG A 64 -5.26 25.36 8.59
N ALA A 65 -5.60 24.46 7.68
CA ALA A 65 -6.18 24.79 6.37
C ALA A 65 -7.68 25.16 6.45
N GLY A 66 -8.32 25.06 7.62
CA GLY A 66 -9.71 25.44 7.82
C GLY A 66 -10.72 24.32 7.51
N VAL A 67 -10.30 23.04 7.52
CA VAL A 67 -11.26 21.93 7.44
C VAL A 67 -12.20 22.00 8.65
N PRO A 68 -13.53 22.07 8.46
CA PRO A 68 -14.45 22.25 9.58
C PRO A 68 -14.36 21.10 10.60
N ALA A 69 -14.61 21.43 11.87
CA ALA A 69 -14.60 20.44 12.95
C ALA A 69 -15.56 19.28 12.64
N GLY A 70 -15.09 18.05 12.86
CA GLY A 70 -15.86 16.82 12.59
C GLY A 70 -15.87 16.36 11.13
N VAL A 71 -15.42 17.18 10.16
CA VAL A 71 -15.31 16.76 8.75
C VAL A 71 -14.16 15.77 8.55
N LEU A 72 -13.06 15.92 9.29
CA LEU A 72 -11.95 14.97 9.31
C LEU A 72 -11.65 14.56 10.76
N ASN A 73 -11.71 13.26 11.04
CA ASN A 73 -11.37 12.70 12.33
C ASN A 73 -10.32 11.60 12.13
N ILE A 74 -9.16 11.73 12.78
CA ILE A 74 -8.09 10.73 12.71
C ILE A 74 -8.02 10.02 14.06
N ILE A 75 -8.25 8.71 14.07
CA ILE A 75 -8.38 7.90 15.28
C ILE A 75 -7.36 6.77 15.22
N ASN A 76 -6.50 6.68 16.23
CA ASN A 76 -5.59 5.54 16.41
C ASN A 76 -6.08 4.65 17.55
N GLY A 77 -5.90 3.34 17.42
CA GLY A 77 -6.39 2.35 18.37
C GLY A 77 -6.46 0.96 17.77
N ASN A 78 -7.16 0.05 18.44
CA ASN A 78 -7.29 -1.34 18.00
C ASN A 78 -7.99 -1.45 16.63
N SER A 79 -7.33 -2.06 15.65
CA SER A 79 -7.83 -2.19 14.27
C SER A 79 -9.11 -3.00 14.14
N ALA A 80 -9.21 -4.10 14.88
CA ALA A 80 -10.37 -4.99 14.80
C ALA A 80 -11.61 -4.30 15.39
N GLN A 81 -11.47 -3.72 16.59
CA GLN A 81 -12.58 -3.05 17.26
C GLN A 81 -13.08 -1.83 16.47
N ILE A 82 -12.18 -0.96 16.01
CA ILE A 82 -12.56 0.21 15.20
C ILE A 82 -13.18 -0.23 13.88
N GLY A 83 -12.59 -1.22 13.20
CA GLY A 83 -13.09 -1.74 11.93
C GLY A 83 -14.48 -2.33 12.05
N GLU A 84 -14.74 -3.13 13.09
CA GLU A 84 -16.04 -3.74 13.36
C GLU A 84 -17.13 -2.69 13.60
N VAL A 85 -16.86 -1.70 14.45
CA VAL A 85 -17.79 -0.59 14.70
C VAL A 85 -18.12 0.17 13.42
N TRP A 86 -17.11 0.46 12.58
CA TRP A 86 -17.34 1.17 11.32
C TRP A 86 -18.09 0.34 10.28
N CYS A 87 -17.86 -0.98 10.24
CA CYS A 87 -18.60 -1.87 9.35
C CYS A 87 -20.06 -2.04 9.77
N ALA A 88 -20.35 -2.08 11.08
CA ALA A 88 -21.71 -2.21 11.60
C ALA A 88 -22.50 -0.89 11.61
N SER A 89 -21.82 0.26 11.71
CA SER A 89 -22.49 1.56 11.87
C SER A 89 -23.34 1.96 10.65
N PRO A 90 -24.64 2.26 10.78
CA PRO A 90 -25.48 2.69 9.66
C PRO A 90 -25.10 4.09 9.13
N ILE A 91 -24.34 4.88 9.91
CA ILE A 91 -23.90 6.24 9.55
C ILE A 91 -22.77 6.20 8.52
N VAL A 92 -21.84 5.25 8.64
CA VAL A 92 -20.76 5.08 7.67
C VAL A 92 -21.36 4.51 6.38
N ARG A 93 -21.25 5.24 5.27
CA ARG A 93 -21.83 4.86 3.98
C ARG A 93 -20.82 4.25 3.01
N GLY A 94 -19.53 4.47 3.25
CA GLY A 94 -18.47 3.84 2.48
C GLY A 94 -17.23 3.54 3.32
N LEU A 95 -16.50 2.49 2.94
CA LEU A 95 -15.24 2.10 3.56
C LEU A 95 -14.16 1.93 2.49
N SER A 96 -13.05 2.64 2.68
CA SER A 96 -11.86 2.56 1.84
C SER A 96 -10.71 1.96 2.62
N PHE A 97 -10.26 0.77 2.23
CA PHE A 97 -9.21 0.03 2.90
C PHE A 97 -8.02 -0.21 1.97
N THR A 98 -6.82 -0.10 2.54
CA THR A 98 -5.61 -0.56 1.88
C THR A 98 -4.82 -1.44 2.85
N GLY A 99 -4.46 -2.66 2.44
CA GLY A 99 -3.76 -3.60 3.31
C GLY A 99 -3.77 -5.03 2.78
N SER A 100 -3.78 -6.02 3.68
CA SER A 100 -3.75 -7.42 3.28
C SER A 100 -5.06 -7.88 2.66
N THR A 101 -4.96 -8.81 1.71
CA THR A 101 -6.15 -9.42 1.07
C THR A 101 -7.06 -10.13 2.07
N GLU A 102 -6.49 -10.73 3.12
CA GLU A 102 -7.24 -11.42 4.17
C GLU A 102 -8.14 -10.46 4.95
N ILE A 103 -7.59 -9.32 5.38
CA ILE A 103 -8.36 -8.29 6.07
C ILE A 103 -9.36 -7.61 5.13
N GLY A 104 -9.00 -7.39 3.86
CA GLY A 104 -9.94 -6.89 2.86
C GLY A 104 -11.18 -7.78 2.69
N LYS A 105 -10.99 -9.09 2.64
CA LYS A 105 -12.09 -10.07 2.59
C LYS A 105 -12.95 -10.04 3.85
N LEU A 106 -12.32 -9.91 5.03
CA LEU A 106 -13.04 -9.77 6.30
C LEU A 106 -13.92 -8.52 6.32
N LEU A 107 -13.34 -7.35 6.01
CA LEU A 107 -14.06 -6.08 5.98
C LEU A 107 -15.20 -6.10 4.95
N MET A 108 -15.00 -6.76 3.80
CA MET A 108 -16.05 -6.92 2.80
C MET A 108 -17.24 -7.71 3.34
N ARG A 109 -17.01 -8.79 4.08
CA ARG A 109 -18.07 -9.57 4.74
C ARG A 109 -18.78 -8.74 5.81
N GLN A 110 -18.03 -8.06 6.66
CA GLN A 110 -18.59 -7.24 7.74
C GLN A 110 -19.41 -6.05 7.23
N CYS A 111 -19.07 -5.50 6.05
CA CYS A 111 -19.83 -4.41 5.44
C CYS A 111 -21.10 -4.87 4.70
N ALA A 112 -21.31 -6.19 4.53
CA ALA A 112 -22.41 -6.72 3.73
C ALA A 112 -23.79 -6.39 4.33
N ASP A 113 -23.92 -6.48 5.66
CA ASP A 113 -25.20 -6.27 6.38
C ASP A 113 -25.76 -4.86 6.21
N THR A 114 -24.90 -3.89 5.90
CA THR A 114 -25.30 -2.48 5.68
C THR A 114 -25.06 -1.99 4.26
N VAL A 115 -24.66 -2.90 3.35
CA VAL A 115 -24.48 -2.66 1.90
C VAL A 115 -23.63 -1.41 1.61
N LYS A 116 -22.56 -1.20 2.38
CA LYS A 116 -21.69 -0.02 2.20
C LYS A 116 -20.92 -0.08 0.89
N LYS A 117 -20.61 1.09 0.32
CA LYS A 117 -19.68 1.18 -0.80
C LYS A 117 -18.27 0.83 -0.34
N LEU A 118 -17.60 -0.08 -1.05
CA LEU A 118 -16.25 -0.52 -0.73
C LEU A 118 -15.22 -0.08 -1.78
N ALA A 119 -14.05 0.33 -1.31
CA ALA A 119 -12.86 0.51 -2.14
C ALA A 119 -11.69 -0.23 -1.47
N LEU A 120 -11.18 -1.29 -2.12
CA LEU A 120 -10.21 -2.20 -1.53
C LEU A 120 -8.94 -2.28 -2.39
N GLU A 121 -7.82 -1.81 -1.82
CA GLU A 121 -6.49 -1.90 -2.43
C GLU A 121 -5.69 -2.95 -1.66
N LEU A 122 -5.52 -4.14 -2.25
CA LEU A 122 -5.06 -5.33 -1.52
C LEU A 122 -3.66 -5.79 -1.94
N GLY A 123 -3.27 -7.00 -1.53
CA GLY A 123 -1.98 -7.57 -1.89
C GLY A 123 -1.86 -7.86 -3.39
N GLY A 124 -0.69 -7.55 -3.96
CA GLY A 124 -0.33 -7.86 -5.34
C GLY A 124 0.73 -8.97 -5.46
N ASN A 125 0.90 -9.47 -6.68
CA ASN A 125 1.98 -10.38 -7.06
C ASN A 125 2.53 -9.96 -8.44
N ALA A 126 2.99 -8.71 -8.52
CA ALA A 126 3.35 -8.07 -9.78
C ALA A 126 4.48 -8.82 -10.50
N ALA A 127 4.28 -9.07 -11.79
CA ALA A 127 5.31 -9.57 -12.69
C ALA A 127 5.98 -8.38 -13.39
N PHE A 128 7.30 -8.43 -13.50
CA PHE A 128 8.10 -7.56 -14.34
C PHE A 128 8.66 -8.43 -15.47
N LEU A 129 8.38 -8.08 -16.73
CA LEU A 129 8.77 -8.87 -17.90
C LEU A 129 9.89 -8.15 -18.65
N VAL A 130 10.94 -8.90 -19.01
CA VAL A 130 12.04 -8.40 -19.84
C VAL A 130 12.16 -9.30 -21.08
N PHE A 131 11.85 -8.73 -22.24
CA PHE A 131 11.96 -9.38 -23.54
C PHE A 131 13.35 -9.15 -24.15
N ASP A 132 13.72 -9.96 -25.14
CA ASP A 132 15.05 -9.94 -25.75
C ASP A 132 15.34 -8.72 -26.62
N ASP A 133 14.32 -7.92 -26.94
CA ASP A 133 14.40 -6.62 -27.61
C ASP A 133 14.43 -5.43 -26.63
N ALA A 134 14.42 -5.67 -25.33
CA ALA A 134 14.47 -4.63 -24.32
C ALA A 134 15.89 -4.02 -24.17
N ASP A 135 15.94 -2.73 -23.86
CA ASP A 135 17.14 -2.12 -23.31
C ASP A 135 17.40 -2.69 -21.91
N LEU A 136 18.46 -3.50 -21.76
CA LEU A 136 18.75 -4.25 -20.54
C LEU A 136 19.14 -3.36 -19.36
N GLU A 137 19.86 -2.26 -19.60
CA GLU A 137 20.25 -1.33 -18.54
C GLU A 137 19.03 -0.55 -18.06
N ALA A 138 18.18 -0.06 -18.98
CA ALA A 138 16.94 0.60 -18.63
C ALA A 138 15.96 -0.35 -17.91
N ALA A 139 15.86 -1.61 -18.36
CA ALA A 139 15.05 -2.62 -17.71
C ALA A 139 15.57 -2.93 -16.29
N ALA A 140 16.89 -2.99 -16.10
CA ALA A 140 17.49 -3.20 -14.80
C ALA A 140 17.23 -2.01 -13.84
N GLU A 141 17.30 -0.77 -14.33
CA GLU A 141 16.88 0.42 -13.55
C GLU A 141 15.39 0.37 -13.17
N GLY A 142 14.53 -0.06 -14.10
CA GLY A 142 13.11 -0.29 -13.83
C GLY A 142 12.88 -1.33 -12.73
N VAL A 143 13.67 -2.41 -12.73
CA VAL A 143 13.67 -3.39 -11.63
C VAL A 143 14.17 -2.76 -10.33
N MET A 144 15.25 -1.97 -10.36
CA MET A 144 15.77 -1.32 -9.15
C MET A 144 14.72 -0.43 -8.48
N ALA A 145 14.07 0.43 -9.28
CA ALA A 145 13.04 1.34 -8.81
C ALA A 145 11.76 0.62 -8.33
N SER A 146 11.36 -0.47 -8.98
CA SER A 146 10.13 -1.20 -8.64
C SER A 146 10.32 -2.23 -7.53
N LYS A 147 11.50 -2.84 -7.40
CA LYS A 147 11.76 -3.91 -6.42
C LYS A 147 12.31 -3.40 -5.10
N PHE A 148 13.22 -2.43 -5.13
CA PHE A 148 14.02 -2.06 -3.95
C PHE A 148 13.60 -0.74 -3.31
N ARG A 149 12.77 0.07 -3.97
CA ARG A 149 12.16 1.25 -3.34
C ARG A 149 11.38 0.86 -2.09
N ASN A 150 11.54 1.64 -1.01
CA ASN A 150 10.95 1.37 0.30
C ASN A 150 11.33 -0.03 0.86
N THR A 151 12.57 -0.47 0.57
CA THR A 151 13.04 -1.83 0.87
C THR A 151 12.10 -2.90 0.31
N GLY A 152 11.46 -2.61 -0.83
CA GLY A 152 10.49 -3.48 -1.49
C GLY A 152 9.16 -3.66 -0.76
N GLN A 153 8.84 -2.83 0.23
CA GLN A 153 7.65 -2.95 1.08
C GLN A 153 6.43 -2.24 0.47
N THR A 154 6.25 -2.34 -0.85
CA THR A 154 5.16 -1.68 -1.57
C THR A 154 4.24 -2.72 -2.20
N CYS A 155 2.94 -2.43 -2.25
CA CYS A 155 1.95 -3.36 -2.81
C CYS A 155 2.16 -3.64 -4.31
N VAL A 156 2.80 -2.70 -5.02
CA VAL A 156 3.08 -2.75 -6.47
C VAL A 156 4.51 -3.19 -6.78
N CYS A 157 5.30 -3.59 -5.77
CA CYS A 157 6.66 -4.04 -6.01
C CYS A 157 6.69 -5.25 -6.94
N ALA A 158 7.67 -5.27 -7.84
CA ALA A 158 7.95 -6.43 -8.67
C ALA A 158 8.21 -7.64 -7.75
N ASN A 159 7.31 -8.62 -7.75
CA ASN A 159 7.47 -9.81 -6.93
C ASN A 159 8.12 -10.94 -7.71
N ARG A 160 7.84 -11.00 -9.01
CA ARG A 160 8.45 -11.93 -9.97
C ARG A 160 9.06 -11.13 -11.11
N ILE A 161 10.32 -11.38 -11.41
CA ILE A 161 11.02 -10.79 -12.56
C ILE A 161 11.22 -11.95 -13.54
N LEU A 162 10.58 -11.89 -14.69
CA LEU A 162 10.62 -12.91 -15.72
C LEU A 162 11.42 -12.36 -16.90
N VAL A 163 12.50 -13.05 -17.25
CA VAL A 163 13.46 -12.62 -18.26
C VAL A 163 13.52 -13.68 -19.36
N GLN A 164 13.46 -13.26 -20.61
CA GLN A 164 13.51 -14.16 -21.75
C GLN A 164 14.88 -14.87 -21.81
N ALA A 165 14.87 -16.18 -22.11
CA ALA A 165 16.03 -17.06 -21.92
C ALA A 165 17.33 -16.55 -22.59
N LYS A 166 17.22 -15.95 -23.77
CA LYS A 166 18.37 -15.46 -24.56
C LYS A 166 19.20 -14.39 -23.85
N ILE A 167 18.55 -13.53 -23.05
CA ILE A 167 19.18 -12.38 -22.37
C ILE A 167 19.32 -12.59 -20.86
N HIS A 168 18.95 -13.77 -20.34
CA HIS A 168 18.81 -14.03 -18.91
C HIS A 168 20.10 -13.74 -18.13
N ASP A 169 21.21 -14.37 -18.52
CA ASP A 169 22.46 -14.30 -17.75
C ASP A 169 23.08 -12.90 -17.80
N GLU A 170 22.99 -12.24 -18.94
CA GLU A 170 23.42 -10.85 -19.13
C GLU A 170 22.62 -9.91 -18.22
N PHE A 171 21.28 -10.03 -18.24
CA PHE A 171 20.42 -9.22 -17.39
C PHE A 171 20.67 -9.47 -15.90
N VAL A 172 20.90 -10.73 -15.49
CA VAL A 172 21.24 -11.08 -14.10
C VAL A 172 22.57 -10.45 -13.67
N ALA A 173 23.57 -10.44 -14.55
CA ALA A 173 24.85 -9.79 -14.27
C ALA A 173 24.70 -8.26 -14.09
N ILE A 174 23.95 -7.61 -14.97
CA ILE A 174 23.65 -6.17 -14.88
C ILE A 174 22.92 -5.86 -13.57
N LEU A 175 21.84 -6.59 -13.28
CA LEU A 175 21.05 -6.40 -12.07
C LEU A 175 21.87 -6.66 -10.80
N GLY A 176 22.73 -7.69 -10.81
CA GLY A 176 23.61 -8.03 -9.70
C GLY A 176 24.60 -6.92 -9.35
N ARG A 177 25.15 -6.22 -10.35
CA ARG A 177 26.00 -5.04 -10.13
C ARG A 177 25.23 -3.91 -9.43
N LYS A 178 24.02 -3.61 -9.90
CA LYS A 178 23.19 -2.54 -9.31
C LYS A 178 22.74 -2.86 -7.89
N ILE A 179 22.40 -4.12 -7.61
CA ILE A 179 22.04 -4.58 -6.26
C ILE A 179 23.22 -4.43 -5.30
N SER A 180 24.42 -4.79 -5.73
CA SER A 180 25.64 -4.70 -4.90
C SER A 180 26.00 -3.26 -4.52
N ALA A 181 25.52 -2.26 -5.28
CA ALA A 181 25.72 -0.85 -4.99
C ALA A 181 24.74 -0.29 -3.94
N LEU A 182 23.75 -1.05 -3.49
CA LEU A 182 22.79 -0.60 -2.48
C LEU A 182 23.46 -0.45 -1.11
N LYS A 183 23.43 0.75 -0.55
CA LYS A 183 23.82 1.05 0.83
C LYS A 183 22.64 0.82 1.79
N VAL A 184 22.75 -0.24 2.60
CA VAL A 184 21.84 -0.51 3.73
C VAL A 184 22.34 0.25 4.95
N ALA A 185 21.54 1.18 5.46
CA ALA A 185 21.91 2.05 6.58
C ALA A 185 20.66 2.57 7.29
N ASP A 186 20.87 3.39 8.33
CA ASP A 186 19.76 4.16 8.91
C ASP A 186 19.17 5.12 7.88
N GLY A 187 17.86 5.32 7.89
CA GLY A 187 17.17 6.18 6.91
C GLY A 187 17.54 7.67 7.01
N LEU A 188 18.14 8.09 8.13
CA LEU A 188 18.64 9.46 8.32
C LEU A 188 20.11 9.62 7.90
N GLU A 189 20.81 8.53 7.58
CA GLU A 189 22.21 8.58 7.18
C GLU A 189 22.36 9.00 5.71
N SER A 190 23.33 9.87 5.42
CA SER A 190 23.63 10.30 4.06
C SER A 190 24.02 9.12 3.15
N GLY A 191 23.43 9.10 1.96
CA GLY A 191 23.62 8.06 0.96
C GLY A 191 22.94 6.73 1.28
N ALA A 192 22.16 6.61 2.36
CA ALA A 192 21.34 5.44 2.63
C ALA A 192 20.35 5.21 1.48
N THR A 193 20.35 4.01 0.92
CA THR A 193 19.42 3.64 -0.18
C THR A 193 18.39 2.60 0.26
N GLN A 194 18.67 1.88 1.34
CA GLN A 194 17.81 0.83 1.88
C GLN A 194 17.74 0.94 3.41
N GLY A 195 16.53 1.12 3.93
CA GLY A 195 16.26 1.13 5.36
C GLY A 195 15.88 -0.26 5.89
N ARG A 196 15.63 -0.34 7.20
CA ARG A 196 15.15 -1.57 7.85
C ARG A 196 13.75 -1.97 7.36
N THR A 197 13.44 -3.26 7.42
CA THR A 197 12.04 -3.70 7.30
C THR A 197 11.23 -3.25 8.51
N TYR A 198 9.93 -3.04 8.34
CA TYR A 198 9.12 -2.44 9.40
C TYR A 198 9.03 -3.29 10.68
N SER A 199 9.12 -4.62 10.57
CA SER A 199 9.19 -5.52 11.72
C SER A 199 10.20 -6.65 11.55
N GLY A 200 10.66 -7.23 12.66
CA GLY A 200 11.51 -8.42 12.66
C GLY A 200 10.81 -9.68 12.10
N ARG A 201 9.46 -9.70 12.06
CA ARG A 201 8.69 -10.78 11.44
C ARG A 201 8.80 -10.73 9.92
N ASP A 202 8.83 -9.54 9.33
CA ASP A 202 8.98 -9.36 7.87
C ASP A 202 10.38 -9.66 7.39
N PHE A 203 11.39 -9.33 8.21
CA PHE A 203 12.76 -9.77 7.98
C PHE A 203 12.82 -11.30 7.84
N LYS A 204 12.24 -12.04 8.80
CA LYS A 204 12.16 -13.51 8.72
C LYS A 204 11.41 -13.96 7.48
N ARG A 205 10.23 -13.41 7.18
CA ARG A 205 9.44 -13.83 6.00
C ARG A 205 10.23 -13.67 4.70
N ARG A 206 11.02 -12.60 4.53
CA ARG A 206 11.85 -12.38 3.34
C ARG A 206 13.06 -13.29 3.26
N VAL A 207 13.77 -13.49 4.38
CA VAL A 207 14.96 -14.36 4.42
C VAL A 207 14.57 -15.83 4.23
N TYR A 208 13.48 -16.29 4.86
CA TYR A 208 13.06 -17.70 4.80
C TYR A 208 12.37 -18.09 3.48
N CYS A 209 11.70 -17.16 2.78
CA CYS A 209 11.12 -17.47 1.46
C CYS A 209 12.20 -17.82 0.43
N ASN A 210 13.38 -17.16 0.50
CA ASN A 210 14.54 -17.49 -0.32
C ASN A 210 15.17 -18.85 0.02
N TRP A 211 15.01 -19.33 1.26
CA TRP A 211 15.64 -20.56 1.73
C TRP A 211 14.89 -21.84 1.30
N ARG A 212 13.55 -21.81 1.23
CA ARG A 212 12.75 -22.98 0.78
C ARG A 212 12.89 -23.28 -0.72
N GLN A 213 13.28 -22.31 -1.54
CA GLN A 213 13.37 -22.48 -2.99
C GLN A 213 14.73 -23.04 -3.48
N ASN A 214 15.69 -23.29 -2.58
CA ASN A 214 17.01 -23.80 -2.97
C ASN A 214 17.45 -25.02 -2.11
N PRO A 215 17.23 -26.26 -2.59
CA PRO A 215 17.60 -27.49 -1.87
C PRO A 215 19.11 -27.60 -1.55
N ARG A 216 19.98 -26.90 -2.30
CA ARG A 216 21.44 -27.00 -2.18
C ARG A 216 22.01 -26.24 -0.97
N LYS A 217 21.27 -25.31 -0.36
CA LYS A 217 21.75 -24.51 0.80
C LYS A 217 21.43 -25.11 2.17
N ARG A 218 20.85 -26.33 2.25
CA ARG A 218 20.53 -27.00 3.53
C ARG A 218 21.74 -27.53 4.31
N ARG A 219 22.94 -27.62 3.72
CA ARG A 219 24.10 -28.31 4.32
C ARG A 219 25.20 -27.41 4.88
N GLN A 220 25.09 -26.08 4.82
CA GLN A 220 26.21 -25.20 5.19
C GLN A 220 26.10 -24.52 6.56
N PHE A 221 25.05 -24.79 7.34
CA PHE A 221 24.93 -24.30 8.72
C PHE A 221 24.17 -25.34 9.57
N LEU A 222 24.83 -26.46 9.81
CA LEU A 222 24.77 -27.22 11.07
C LEU A 222 26.20 -27.28 11.60
#